data_AF-A0A328SNE0-F1
#
_entry.id   AF-A0A328SNE0-F1
#
_cell.length_a   1.000
_cell.length_b   1.000
_cell.length_c   1.000
_cell.angle_alpha   90.00
_cell.angle_beta   90.00
_cell.angle_gamma   90.00
#
_symmetry.space_group_name_H-M   'P 1'
#
loop_
_entity.id
_entity.type
_entity.pdbx_description
1 polymer ?
#
loop_
_entity_poly.entity_id
_entity_poly.type
_entity_poly.pdbx_seq_one_letter_code
_entity_poly.pdbx_strand_id
1 'polypeptide(L)'
;MEINNILDALIMNDVSEIIQYCECEYNGKKIEFKLINDDIGVIDEIEFKNSDAEYVLEYDDESDEDINLIIKAINNAPMEVFHKSDVGATLILNYDKIKPQNVPIHLRTEFYVDENGPLKFTLIKNEVKLD
;
A
#
# COMPACT_ATOMS: atom_id res chain seq x y z
N MET A 1 4.64 -16.38 -10.00
CA MET A 1 3.89 -17.44 -9.28
C MET A 1 2.98 -16.77 -8.27
N GLU A 2 1.68 -17.05 -8.27
CA GLU A 2 0.78 -16.46 -7.27
C GLU A 2 0.96 -17.14 -5.92
N ILE A 3 1.05 -16.34 -4.86
CA ILE A 3 1.14 -16.81 -3.47
C ILE A 3 0.08 -16.13 -2.62
N ASN A 4 -0.34 -16.78 -1.54
CA ASN A 4 -1.30 -16.15 -0.63
C ASN A 4 -0.55 -15.27 0.38
N ASN A 5 0.51 -15.80 0.98
CA ASN A 5 1.29 -15.12 2.01
C ASN A 5 2.69 -14.78 1.53
N ILE A 6 3.09 -13.51 1.65
CA ILE A 6 4.43 -13.04 1.32
C ILE A 6 5.54 -13.80 2.06
N LEU A 7 5.27 -14.33 3.26
CA LEU A 7 6.23 -15.17 4.00
C LEU A 7 6.49 -16.51 3.30
N ASP A 8 5.58 -16.97 2.43
CA ASP A 8 5.80 -18.15 1.59
C ASP A 8 6.89 -17.90 0.55
N ALA A 9 7.13 -16.63 0.15
CA ALA A 9 8.24 -16.28 -0.72
C ALA A 9 9.59 -16.44 -0.03
N LEU A 10 9.70 -16.07 1.26
CA LEU A 10 10.95 -16.16 2.03
C LEU A 10 11.48 -17.59 2.20
N ILE A 11 10.61 -18.59 2.04
CA ILE A 11 10.98 -20.01 2.11
C ILE A 11 11.24 -20.62 0.73
N MET A 12 10.99 -19.88 -0.35
CA MET A 12 11.30 -20.30 -1.72
C MET A 12 12.77 -19.97 -2.04
N ASN A 13 13.43 -20.87 -2.76
CA ASN A 13 14.74 -20.57 -3.33
C ASN A 13 14.54 -19.76 -4.62
N ASP A 14 15.55 -18.96 -4.96
CA ASP A 14 15.65 -18.22 -6.23
C ASP A 14 14.53 -17.17 -6.42
N VAL A 15 14.03 -16.57 -5.33
CA VAL A 15 13.13 -15.41 -5.41
C VAL A 15 13.90 -14.18 -5.88
N SER A 16 13.42 -13.59 -6.97
CA SER A 16 14.01 -12.40 -7.58
C SER A 16 13.25 -11.14 -7.13
N GLU A 17 11.91 -11.19 -7.16
CA GLU A 17 11.03 -10.07 -6.79
C GLU A 17 9.71 -10.58 -6.20
N ILE A 18 9.13 -9.80 -5.29
CA ILE A 18 7.77 -10.03 -4.75
C ILE A 18 6.87 -8.84 -5.10
N ILE A 19 5.89 -9.10 -5.96
CA ILE A 19 4.95 -8.10 -6.47
C ILE A 19 3.62 -8.23 -5.71
N GLN A 20 3.20 -7.15 -5.05
CA GLN A 20 1.92 -7.08 -4.34
C GLN A 20 0.97 -6.13 -5.06
N TYR A 21 -0.10 -6.66 -5.64
CA TYR A 21 -1.15 -5.88 -6.30
C TYR A 21 -2.15 -5.40 -5.26
N CYS A 22 -2.43 -4.10 -5.27
CA CYS A 22 -3.15 -3.42 -4.22
C CYS A 22 -4.18 -2.44 -4.79
N GLU A 23 -5.23 -2.18 -4.01
CA GLU A 23 -6.22 -1.16 -4.30
C GLU A 23 -6.32 -0.21 -3.09
N CYS A 24 -6.25 1.09 -3.32
CA CYS A 24 -6.56 2.10 -2.30
C CYS A 24 -7.90 2.76 -2.62
N GLU A 25 -8.83 2.72 -1.66
CA GLU A 25 -10.04 3.51 -1.69
C GLU A 25 -9.83 4.81 -0.88
N TYR A 26 -10.04 5.95 -1.53
CA TYR A 26 -9.95 7.28 -0.94
C TYR A 26 -10.81 8.27 -1.71
N ASN A 27 -11.50 9.17 -1.01
CA ASN A 27 -12.35 10.20 -1.63
C ASN A 27 -13.38 9.64 -2.64
N GLY A 28 -13.90 8.43 -2.39
CA GLY A 28 -14.81 7.72 -3.29
C GLY A 28 -14.17 7.22 -4.59
N LYS A 29 -12.86 7.40 -4.78
CA LYS A 29 -12.06 6.83 -5.87
C LYS A 29 -11.42 5.52 -5.44
N LYS A 30 -11.17 4.65 -6.41
CA LYS A 30 -10.37 3.45 -6.27
C LYS A 30 -9.13 3.60 -7.14
N ILE A 31 -7.97 3.49 -6.53
CA ILE A 31 -6.67 3.63 -7.17
C ILE A 31 -5.97 2.28 -7.08
N GLU A 32 -5.69 1.68 -8.23
CA GLU A 32 -4.95 0.42 -8.33
C GLU A 32 -3.46 0.70 -8.44
N PHE A 33 -2.65 -0.05 -7.71
CA PHE A 33 -1.19 0.04 -7.75
C PHE A 33 -0.55 -1.30 -7.39
N LYS A 34 0.75 -1.43 -7.63
CA LYS A 34 1.52 -2.59 -7.17
C LYS A 34 2.77 -2.12 -6.42
N LEU A 35 3.14 -2.88 -5.40
CA LEU A 35 4.40 -2.76 -4.67
C LEU A 35 5.34 -3.83 -5.21
N ILE A 36 6.51 -3.43 -5.68
CA ILE A 36 7.59 -4.34 -6.04
C ILE A 36 8.54 -4.36 -4.85
N ASN A 37 8.69 -5.53 -4.26
CA ASN A 37 9.59 -5.74 -3.13
C ASN A 37 10.75 -6.64 -3.56
N ASP A 38 11.88 -6.45 -2.89
CA ASP A 38 13.04 -7.33 -2.99
C ASP A 38 12.77 -8.73 -2.39
N ASP A 39 13.80 -9.58 -2.43
CA ASP A 39 13.77 -10.96 -1.91
C ASP A 39 13.54 -11.05 -0.39
N ILE A 40 13.77 -9.96 0.34
CA ILE A 40 13.54 -9.85 1.79
C ILE A 40 12.26 -9.08 2.15
N GLY A 41 11.49 -8.62 1.15
CA GLY A 41 10.19 -7.97 1.31
C GLY A 41 10.24 -6.47 1.61
N VAL A 42 11.36 -5.80 1.31
CA VAL A 42 11.46 -4.34 1.34
C VAL A 42 10.91 -3.77 0.05
N ILE A 43 10.05 -2.74 0.14
CA ILE A 43 9.50 -2.05 -1.04
C ILE A 43 10.63 -1.33 -1.77
N ASP A 44 10.89 -1.75 -3.01
CA ASP A 44 11.81 -1.09 -3.93
C ASP A 44 11.08 -0.06 -4.79
N GLU A 45 9.94 -0.45 -5.37
CA GLU A 45 9.19 0.39 -6.31
C GLU A 45 7.68 0.34 -6.07
N ILE A 46 7.01 1.46 -6.37
CA ILE A 46 5.56 1.59 -6.36
C ILE A 46 5.11 2.03 -7.74
N GLU A 47 4.28 1.23 -8.40
CA GLU A 47 3.73 1.56 -9.71
C GLU A 47 2.21 1.68 -9.66
N PHE A 48 1.67 2.75 -10.25
CA PHE A 48 0.24 3.02 -10.31
C PHE A 48 -0.32 2.67 -11.67
N LYS A 49 -1.57 2.21 -11.69
CA LYS A 49 -2.25 1.89 -12.93
C LYS A 49 -2.76 3.16 -13.60
N ASN A 50 -2.26 3.46 -14.79
CA ASN A 50 -2.67 4.61 -15.57
C ASN A 50 -3.99 4.35 -16.34
N SER A 51 -4.44 5.36 -17.10
CA SER A 51 -5.67 5.28 -17.89
C SER A 51 -5.63 4.25 -19.03
N ASP A 52 -4.43 3.88 -19.48
CA ASP A 52 -4.19 2.87 -20.52
C ASP A 52 -4.05 1.45 -19.93
N ALA A 53 -4.33 1.29 -18.62
CA ALA A 53 -4.20 0.05 -17.85
C ALA A 53 -2.77 -0.50 -17.74
N GLU A 54 -1.77 0.34 -17.98
CA GLU A 54 -0.36 0.03 -17.75
C GLU A 54 0.04 0.47 -16.34
N TYR A 55 0.91 -0.30 -15.69
CA TYR A 55 1.52 0.11 -14.44
C TYR A 55 2.74 0.96 -14.75
N VAL A 56 2.75 2.19 -14.21
CA VAL A 56 3.81 3.17 -14.45
C VAL A 56 4.34 3.65 -13.11
N LEU A 57 5.65 3.83 -13.05
CA LEU A 57 6.34 4.40 -11.90
C LEU A 57 6.00 5.89 -11.84
N GLU A 58 5.26 6.27 -10.81
CA GLU A 58 4.83 7.65 -10.62
C GLU A 58 5.78 8.37 -9.65
N TYR A 59 6.34 9.49 -10.12
CA TYR A 59 7.25 10.33 -9.35
C TYR A 59 6.47 11.46 -8.68
N ASP A 60 6.77 11.70 -7.39
CA ASP A 60 6.09 12.61 -6.44
C ASP A 60 5.75 14.03 -6.99
N ASP A 61 6.42 14.48 -8.07
CA ASP A 61 6.30 15.81 -8.66
C ASP A 61 5.37 15.90 -9.90
N GLU A 62 4.96 14.78 -10.53
CA GLU A 62 4.08 14.78 -11.72
C GLU A 62 2.72 14.07 -11.51
N SER A 63 2.52 13.52 -10.33
CA SER A 63 1.38 12.68 -9.96
C SER A 63 0.15 13.44 -9.45
N ASP A 64 -1.03 12.81 -9.57
CA ASP A 64 -2.28 13.30 -8.92
C ASP A 64 -2.03 13.50 -7.41
N GLU A 65 -2.62 14.54 -6.82
CA GLU A 65 -2.51 14.82 -5.38
C GLU A 65 -2.94 13.60 -4.54
N ASP A 66 -3.93 12.83 -5.00
CA ASP A 66 -4.39 11.61 -4.34
C ASP A 66 -3.33 10.48 -4.38
N ILE A 67 -2.62 10.33 -5.50
CA ILE A 67 -1.52 9.35 -5.67
C ILE A 67 -0.35 9.71 -4.76
N ASN A 68 0.03 10.99 -4.74
CA ASN A 68 1.07 11.50 -3.85
C ASN A 68 0.74 11.30 -2.37
N LEU A 69 -0.54 11.41 -1.99
CA LEU A 69 -0.99 11.10 -0.63
C LEU A 69 -0.83 9.62 -0.31
N ILE A 70 -1.14 8.73 -1.27
CA ILE A 70 -0.98 7.28 -1.10
C ILE A 70 0.50 6.91 -0.97
N ILE A 71 1.37 7.39 -1.85
CA ILE A 71 2.82 7.15 -1.79
C ILE A 71 3.37 7.57 -0.44
N LYS A 72 3.00 8.77 0.02
CA LYS A 72 3.46 9.27 1.32
C LYS A 72 2.90 8.46 2.49
N ALA A 73 1.66 8.00 2.41
CA ALA A 73 1.08 7.14 3.43
C ALA A 73 1.77 5.78 3.49
N ILE A 74 2.14 5.20 2.34
CA ILE A 74 2.89 3.94 2.22
C ILE A 74 4.28 4.11 2.84
N ASN A 75 5.02 5.15 2.45
CA ASN A 75 6.39 5.40 2.92
C ASN A 75 6.48 5.72 4.43
N ASN A 76 5.42 6.30 5.01
CA ASN A 76 5.35 6.58 6.45
C ASN A 76 4.68 5.46 7.25
N ALA A 77 4.11 4.45 6.58
CA ALA A 77 3.57 3.29 7.27
C ALA A 77 4.73 2.46 7.85
N PRO A 78 4.58 1.89 9.06
CA PRO A 78 5.58 0.97 9.59
C PRO A 78 5.73 -0.23 8.64
N MET A 79 6.95 -0.63 8.27
CA MET A 79 7.23 -1.70 7.28
C MET A 79 6.32 -2.93 7.41
N GLU A 80 5.99 -3.36 8.64
CA GLU A 80 5.09 -4.47 8.97
C GLU A 80 3.69 -4.39 8.32
N VAL A 81 3.28 -3.21 7.86
CA VAL A 81 1.97 -2.93 7.25
C VAL A 81 1.78 -3.61 5.90
N PHE A 82 2.81 -3.70 5.07
CA PHE A 82 2.70 -4.31 3.72
C PHE A 82 3.09 -5.78 3.69
N HIS A 83 3.64 -6.30 4.79
CA HIS A 83 3.80 -7.73 5.03
C HIS A 83 2.49 -8.42 5.44
N LYS A 84 1.31 -7.87 5.10
CA LYS A 84 0.05 -8.57 5.35
C LYS A 84 -0.03 -9.82 4.49
N SER A 85 0.00 -10.95 5.18
CA SER A 85 0.00 -12.31 4.67
C SER A 85 -1.24 -12.75 3.90
N ASP A 86 -2.34 -12.01 3.98
CA ASP A 86 -3.63 -12.50 3.47
C ASP A 86 -4.17 -11.56 2.39
N VAL A 87 -4.37 -12.11 1.19
CA VAL A 87 -5.16 -11.48 0.14
C VAL A 87 -6.55 -11.12 0.68
N GLY A 88 -6.97 -9.87 0.43
CA GLY A 88 -8.21 -9.29 0.94
C GLY A 88 -8.05 -8.56 2.28
N ALA A 89 -6.86 -8.58 2.89
CA ALA A 89 -6.61 -7.80 4.08
C ALA A 89 -6.68 -6.30 3.76
N THR A 90 -7.46 -5.59 4.58
CA THR A 90 -7.57 -4.14 4.51
C THR A 90 -6.72 -3.48 5.58
N LEU A 91 -6.20 -2.30 5.28
CA LEU A 91 -5.49 -1.46 6.22
C LEU A 91 -5.91 -0.01 6.05
N ILE A 92 -6.14 0.62 7.18
CA ILE A 92 -6.40 2.05 7.28
C ILE A 92 -5.04 2.73 7.50
N LEU A 93 -4.59 3.53 6.53
CA LEU A 93 -3.34 4.27 6.61
C LEU A 93 -3.59 5.70 7.10
N ASN A 94 -2.72 6.19 7.99
CA ASN A 94 -2.69 7.59 8.43
C ASN A 94 -1.53 8.33 7.76
N TYR A 95 -1.79 9.53 7.23
CA TYR A 95 -0.75 10.45 6.74
C TYR A 95 -0.80 11.79 7.50
N ASP A 96 0.34 12.47 7.63
CA ASP A 96 0.59 13.69 8.43
C ASP A 96 -0.38 14.88 8.21
N LYS A 97 -1.19 14.90 7.14
CA LYS A 97 -2.30 15.86 6.98
C LYS A 97 -3.45 15.61 7.98
N ILE A 98 -3.47 14.46 8.63
CA ILE A 98 -4.37 14.06 9.70
C ILE A 98 -3.94 14.77 10.99
N LYS A 99 -4.66 15.84 11.34
CA LYS A 99 -4.30 16.69 12.49
C LYS A 99 -4.40 15.91 13.82
N PRO A 100 -3.55 16.24 14.82
CA PRO A 100 -3.67 15.67 16.15
C PRO A 100 -5.05 15.99 16.74
N GLN A 101 -5.73 14.95 17.21
CA GLN A 101 -7.06 15.07 17.80
C GLN A 101 -6.94 15.66 19.21
N ASN A 102 -7.53 16.84 19.44
CA ASN A 102 -7.74 17.38 20.80
C ASN A 102 -8.99 16.75 21.45
N VAL A 103 -9.14 15.42 21.42
CA VAL A 103 -10.23 14.74 22.14
C VAL A 103 -9.73 14.19 23.49
N PRO A 104 -10.59 14.16 24.51
CA PRO A 104 -10.25 13.56 25.80
C PRO A 104 -9.78 12.12 25.64
N ILE A 105 -8.71 11.76 26.34
CA ILE A 105 -8.02 10.43 26.32
C ILE A 105 -8.97 9.22 26.39
N HIS A 106 -10.15 9.38 26.98
CA HIS A 106 -11.15 8.34 27.19
C HIS A 106 -12.00 8.04 25.94
N LEU A 107 -11.88 8.84 24.89
CA LEU A 107 -12.59 8.72 23.60
C LEU A 107 -11.64 8.45 22.43
N ARG A 108 -10.44 7.91 22.70
CA ARG A 108 -9.46 7.53 21.66
C ARG A 108 -10.12 6.63 20.60
N THR A 109 -10.53 7.23 19.50
CA THR A 109 -10.74 6.56 18.22
C THR A 109 -9.38 6.51 17.53
N GLU A 110 -8.99 5.34 17.02
CA GLU A 110 -7.63 5.09 16.53
C GLU A 110 -7.21 5.92 15.31
N PHE A 111 -8.10 6.71 14.70
CA PHE A 111 -7.82 7.38 13.43
C PHE A 111 -8.57 8.73 13.37
N TYR A 112 -7.85 9.83 13.09
CA TYR A 112 -8.49 11.00 12.48
C TYR A 112 -8.45 10.79 10.97
N VAL A 113 -9.52 11.19 10.33
CA VAL A 113 -9.81 10.99 8.93
C VAL A 113 -9.98 12.40 8.39
N ASP A 114 -9.34 12.75 7.27
CA ASP A 114 -9.65 14.05 6.67
C ASP A 114 -11.11 14.10 6.21
N GLU A 115 -11.59 15.24 5.68
CA GLU A 115 -13.00 15.37 5.29
C GLU A 115 -13.44 14.33 4.25
N ASN A 116 -12.50 13.67 3.55
CA ASN A 116 -12.75 12.73 2.48
C ASN A 116 -12.73 11.26 2.90
N GLY A 117 -12.26 10.92 4.09
CA GLY A 117 -12.19 9.51 4.53
C GLY A 117 -10.76 9.03 4.82
N PRO A 118 -10.61 7.87 5.49
CA PRO A 118 -9.30 7.23 5.59
C PRO A 118 -8.84 6.72 4.22
N LEU A 119 -7.53 6.61 4.04
CA LEU A 119 -6.95 5.78 2.99
C LEU A 119 -7.17 4.31 3.35
N LYS A 120 -7.99 3.59 2.57
CA LYS A 120 -8.21 2.16 2.76
C LYS A 120 -7.42 1.39 1.73
N PHE A 121 -6.28 0.88 2.16
CA PHE A 121 -5.47 -0.03 1.39
C PHE A 121 -6.05 -1.45 1.47
N THR A 122 -6.12 -2.14 0.34
CA THR A 122 -6.54 -3.54 0.24
C THR A 122 -5.55 -4.32 -0.60
N LEU A 123 -5.00 -5.40 -0.04
CA LEU A 123 -4.16 -6.31 -0.80
C LEU A 123 -5.04 -7.21 -1.67
N ILE A 124 -4.81 -7.22 -2.98
CA ILE A 124 -5.62 -7.96 -3.95
C ILE A 124 -4.96 -9.27 -4.37
N LYS A 125 -3.64 -9.27 -4.51
CA LYS A 125 -2.89 -10.44 -4.97
C LYS A 125 -1.41 -10.28 -4.64
N ASN A 126 -0.75 -11.38 -4.33
CA ASN A 126 0.71 -11.46 -4.29
C ASN A 126 1.22 -12.34 -5.43
N GLU A 127 2.33 -11.95 -6.04
CA GLU A 127 3.02 -12.69 -7.07
C GLU A 127 4.53 -12.67 -6.84
N VAL A 128 5.18 -13.83 -6.97
CA VAL A 128 6.63 -13.98 -6.84
C VAL A 128 7.23 -14.24 -8.21
N LYS A 129 8.28 -13.51 -8.56
CA LYS A 129 9.15 -13.87 -9.68
C LYS A 129 10.32 -14.71 -9.17
N LEU A 130 10.60 -15.78 -9.90
CA LEU A 130 11.73 -16.65 -9.67
C LEU A 130 12.76 -16.44 -10.79
N ASP A 131 14.04 -16.57 -10.48
CA ASP A 131 15.16 -16.58 -11.44
C ASP A 131 15.34 -17.94 -12.16
#